data_AF-A0AAJ7IVH7-F1
#
_entry.id   AF-A0AAJ7IVH7-F1
#
_cell.length_a   1.000
_cell.length_b   1.000
_cell.length_c   1.000
_cell.angle_alpha   90.00
_cell.angle_beta   90.00
_cell.angle_gamma   90.00
#
_symmetry.space_group_name_H-M   'P 1'
#
loop_
_entity.id
_entity.type
_entity.pdbx_description
1 polymer ?
#
loop_
_entity_poly.entity_id
_entity_poly.type
_entity_poly.pdbx_seq_one_letter_code
_entity_poly.pdbx_strand_id
1 'polypeptide(L)'
;MKTDIADPWCETDVPQESNDKCKTGFEDSFVESQSDYSKLDDSEEYLAKLYSRLRNLQKGTSKKDLVSSLSVAKEDCIARLITSGHKIETEEEIELSSNPLIRHIVPHLQALTASELVHLLKADVLQVISETEEQKIDKLLNETNSN
;
A
#
# COMPACT_ATOMS: atom_id res chain seq x y z
N MET A 1 -33.73 18.15 1.98
CA MET A 1 -34.02 16.75 2.31
C MET A 1 -33.23 16.44 3.56
N LYS A 2 -33.90 16.10 4.68
CA LYS A 2 -33.24 15.77 5.94
C LYS A 2 -33.03 14.26 5.92
N THR A 3 -31.79 13.79 5.96
CA THR A 3 -31.50 12.36 6.08
C THR A 3 -31.50 12.03 7.57
N ASP A 4 -32.55 11.36 8.04
CA ASP A 4 -32.51 10.67 9.33
C ASP A 4 -31.42 9.60 9.26
N ILE A 5 -30.28 9.89 9.90
CA ILE A 5 -29.27 8.89 10.17
C ILE A 5 -29.77 8.14 11.42
N ALA A 6 -30.47 7.03 11.20
CA ALA A 6 -30.77 6.11 12.30
C ALA A 6 -29.45 5.48 12.73
N ASP A 7 -29.12 5.58 14.01
CA ASP A 7 -27.96 4.96 14.60
C ASP A 7 -28.07 3.42 14.44
N PRO A 8 -27.15 2.76 13.70
CA PRO A 8 -27.23 1.33 13.42
C PRO A 8 -27.06 0.44 14.65
N TRP A 9 -26.81 1.01 15.84
CA TRP A 9 -26.65 0.29 17.10
C TRP A 9 -27.92 0.29 17.97
N CYS A 10 -28.95 1.03 17.58
CA CYS A 10 -30.24 1.01 18.25
C CYS A 10 -31.20 0.15 17.43
N GLU A 11 -31.21 -1.16 17.69
CA GLU A 11 -32.17 -2.07 17.08
C GLU A 11 -33.61 -1.68 17.42
N THR A 12 -34.37 -1.49 16.35
CA THR A 12 -35.82 -1.40 16.27
C THR A 12 -36.48 -2.65 16.86
N ASP A 13 -37.59 -2.43 17.58
CA ASP A 13 -38.67 -3.37 17.89
C ASP A 13 -38.43 -4.46 18.96
N VAL A 14 -38.46 -4.02 20.22
CA VAL A 14 -38.95 -4.86 21.34
C VAL A 14 -40.22 -4.21 21.90
N PRO A 15 -41.36 -4.92 22.00
CA PRO A 15 -42.54 -4.40 22.68
C PRO A 15 -42.22 -4.06 24.14
N GLN A 16 -42.39 -2.79 24.45
CA GLN A 16 -42.12 -2.14 25.71
C GLN A 16 -42.96 -2.74 26.86
N GLU A 17 -42.36 -3.61 27.67
CA GLU A 17 -42.74 -3.80 29.09
C GLU A 17 -41.48 -3.99 29.97
N SER A 18 -40.69 -2.93 30.11
CA SER A 18 -40.05 -2.64 31.39
C SER A 18 -39.61 -1.17 31.42
N ASN A 19 -39.86 -0.53 32.54
CA ASN A 19 -39.61 0.88 32.80
C ASN A 19 -38.13 1.10 33.14
N ASP A 20 -37.22 0.55 32.34
CA ASP A 20 -35.79 0.79 32.47
C ASP A 20 -35.37 1.82 31.45
N LYS A 21 -35.03 3.01 31.96
CA LYS A 21 -34.35 4.05 31.20
C LYS A 21 -33.23 3.39 30.41
N CYS A 22 -33.33 3.44 29.09
CA CYS A 22 -32.25 3.11 28.17
C CYS A 22 -30.96 3.73 28.72
N LYS A 23 -30.08 2.91 29.28
CA LYS A 23 -28.79 3.35 29.80
C LYS A 23 -27.96 3.74 28.57
N THR A 24 -28.01 5.01 28.19
CA THR A 24 -27.29 5.54 27.01
C THR A 24 -25.78 5.70 27.25
N GLY A 25 -25.17 4.79 28.02
CA GLY A 25 -23.77 4.84 28.39
C GLY A 25 -23.22 3.44 28.59
N PHE A 26 -21.97 3.25 28.20
CA PHE A 26 -21.25 2.00 28.44
C PHE A 26 -21.20 1.72 29.94
N GLU A 27 -21.49 0.49 30.37
CA GLU A 27 -21.30 0.10 31.77
C GLU A 27 -19.81 0.13 32.07
N ASP A 28 -19.37 1.17 32.77
CA ASP A 28 -17.99 1.34 33.17
C ASP A 28 -17.68 0.30 34.26
N SER A 29 -17.07 -0.81 33.83
CA SER A 29 -16.65 -1.91 34.70
C SER A 29 -15.50 -1.52 35.65
N PHE A 30 -15.00 -0.29 35.56
CA PHE A 30 -13.91 0.23 36.39
C PHE A 30 -14.40 1.16 37.51
N VAL A 31 -15.71 1.40 37.66
CA VAL A 31 -16.24 2.21 38.76
C VAL A 31 -16.37 1.34 40.02
N GLU A 32 -15.48 1.57 40.99
CA GLU A 32 -15.38 0.84 42.28
C GLU A 32 -16.68 0.83 43.10
N SER A 33 -17.67 1.64 42.74
CA SER A 33 -18.95 1.75 43.44
C SER A 33 -19.97 0.67 43.09
N GLN A 34 -19.73 -0.22 42.11
CA GLN A 34 -20.73 -1.22 41.66
C GLN A 34 -20.38 -2.68 41.89
N SER A 35 -19.20 -3.01 42.40
CA SER A 35 -18.80 -4.41 42.55
C SER A 35 -18.84 -4.86 44.00
N ASP A 36 -19.69 -5.86 44.30
CA ASP A 36 -19.57 -6.77 45.45
C ASP A 36 -18.27 -7.61 45.41
N TYR A 37 -17.38 -7.35 44.46
CA TYR A 37 -16.10 -8.01 44.30
C TYR A 37 -15.05 -7.34 45.18
N SER A 38 -14.64 -8.02 46.25
CA SER A 38 -13.47 -7.65 47.04
C SER A 38 -12.20 -7.86 46.21
N LYS A 39 -11.25 -6.91 46.30
CA LYS A 39 -9.89 -7.03 45.76
C LYS A 39 -9.29 -8.37 46.21
N LEU A 40 -8.71 -9.14 45.28
CA LEU A 40 -8.09 -10.44 45.56
C LEU A 40 -6.94 -10.29 46.58
N ASP A 41 -6.81 -11.25 47.48
CA ASP A 41 -5.81 -11.25 48.56
C ASP A 41 -4.36 -11.18 48.04
N ASP A 42 -4.09 -11.74 46.86
CA ASP A 42 -2.76 -11.81 46.23
C ASP A 42 -2.51 -10.69 45.19
N SER A 43 -3.47 -9.80 44.98
CA SER A 43 -3.40 -8.76 43.93
C SER A 43 -2.18 -7.85 44.06
N GLU A 44 -1.75 -7.53 45.28
CA GLU A 44 -0.55 -6.72 45.54
C GLU A 44 0.74 -7.49 45.16
N GLU A 45 0.79 -8.78 45.49
CA GLU A 45 1.92 -9.65 45.14
C GLU A 45 2.01 -9.84 43.61
N TYR A 46 0.86 -10.03 42.97
CA TYR A 46 0.76 -10.13 41.52
C TYR A 46 1.25 -8.87 40.82
N LEU A 47 0.80 -7.69 41.26
CA LEU A 47 1.26 -6.40 40.71
C LEU A 47 2.76 -6.21 40.95
N ALA A 48 3.28 -6.54 42.14
CA ALA A 48 4.71 -6.46 42.43
C ALA A 48 5.54 -7.34 41.49
N LYS A 49 5.09 -8.59 41.23
CA LYS A 49 5.71 -9.49 40.25
C LYS A 49 5.66 -8.90 38.84
N LEU A 50 4.52 -8.34 38.43
CA LEU A 50 4.34 -7.73 37.12
C LEU A 50 5.30 -6.54 36.91
N TYR A 51 5.36 -5.62 37.87
CA TYR A 51 6.28 -4.48 37.82
C TYR A 51 7.74 -4.91 37.89
N SER A 52 8.08 -6.01 38.58
CA SER A 52 9.45 -6.55 38.59
C SER A 52 9.87 -7.03 37.20
N ARG A 53 8.98 -7.75 36.50
CA ARG A 53 9.22 -8.25 35.14
C ARG A 53 9.33 -7.09 34.15
N LEU A 54 8.42 -6.11 34.27
CA LEU A 54 8.42 -4.90 33.45
C LEU A 54 9.71 -4.10 33.61
N ARG A 55 10.21 -3.93 34.85
CA ARG A 55 11.52 -3.30 35.09
C ARG A 55 12.67 -4.08 34.47
N ASN A 56 12.63 -5.41 34.47
CA ASN A 56 13.68 -6.23 33.83
C ASN A 56 13.66 -6.08 32.30
N LEU A 57 12.46 -6.00 31.70
CA LEU A 57 12.27 -5.73 30.27
C LEU A 57 12.75 -4.31 29.89
N GLN A 58 12.41 -3.30 30.70
CA GLN A 58 12.83 -1.92 30.47
C GLN A 58 14.34 -1.72 30.69
N LYS A 59 14.95 -2.44 31.63
CA LYS A 59 16.41 -2.41 31.83
C LYS A 59 17.19 -2.99 30.64
N GLY A 60 16.60 -3.94 29.91
CA GLY A 60 17.19 -4.53 28.70
C GLY A 60 16.99 -3.73 27.42
N THR A 61 16.26 -2.62 27.47
CA THR A 61 16.03 -1.72 26.33
C THR A 61 16.67 -0.37 26.62
N SER A 62 18.00 -0.33 26.59
CA SER A 62 18.70 0.95 26.68
C SER A 62 18.30 1.83 25.49
N LYS A 63 18.38 3.16 25.64
CA LYS A 63 18.29 4.09 24.49
C LYS A 63 19.22 3.66 23.34
N LYS A 64 20.35 3.04 23.68
CA LYS A 64 21.29 2.44 22.73
C LYS A 64 20.69 1.27 21.94
N ASP A 65 19.92 0.39 22.59
CA ASP A 65 19.27 -0.76 21.94
C ASP A 65 18.13 -0.30 21.03
N LEU A 66 17.38 0.73 21.46
CA LEU A 66 16.36 1.36 20.61
C LEU A 66 17.00 2.00 19.37
N VAL A 67 18.09 2.77 19.53
CA VAL A 67 18.82 3.37 18.40
C VAL A 67 19.41 2.30 17.49
N SER A 68 19.94 1.22 18.06
CA SER A 68 20.44 0.06 17.29
C SER A 68 19.32 -0.58 16.48
N SER A 69 18.18 -0.88 17.11
CA SER A 69 16.99 -1.44 16.46
C SER A 69 16.48 -0.55 15.33
N LEU A 70 16.42 0.77 15.55
CA LEU A 70 16.03 1.74 14.52
C LEU A 70 17.05 1.80 13.38
N SER A 71 18.35 1.70 13.66
CA SER A 71 19.37 1.67 12.60
C SER A 71 19.27 0.41 11.73
N VAL A 72 18.98 -0.74 12.36
CA VAL A 72 18.78 -2.01 11.66
C VAL A 72 17.52 -1.94 10.79
N ALA A 73 16.43 -1.39 11.33
CA ALA A 73 15.19 -1.20 10.57
C ALA A 73 15.38 -0.23 9.39
N LYS A 74 16.18 0.83 9.56
CA LYS A 74 16.51 1.77 8.47
C LYS A 74 17.29 1.07 7.36
N GLU A 75 18.33 0.32 7.73
CA GLU A 75 19.17 -0.37 6.76
C GLU A 75 18.39 -1.45 6.01
N ASP A 76 17.56 -2.24 6.71
CA ASP A 76 16.67 -3.22 6.10
C ASP A 76 15.69 -2.56 5.12
N CYS A 77 15.12 -1.41 5.47
CA CYS A 77 14.24 -0.67 4.57
C CYS A 77 14.97 -0.20 3.30
N ILE A 78 16.19 0.31 3.43
CA ILE A 78 17.01 0.74 2.28
C ILE A 78 17.37 -0.47 1.41
N ALA A 79 17.82 -1.56 2.02
CA ALA A 79 18.14 -2.79 1.32
C ALA A 79 16.91 -3.32 0.57
N ARG A 80 15.73 -3.32 1.19
CA ARG A 80 14.48 -3.65 0.50
C ARG A 80 14.21 -2.69 -0.65
N LEU A 81 14.29 -1.37 -0.49
CA LEU A 81 14.04 -0.44 -1.60
C LEU A 81 14.97 -0.68 -2.80
N ILE A 82 16.24 -1.02 -2.54
CA ILE A 82 17.23 -1.33 -3.58
C ILE A 82 16.97 -2.72 -4.20
N THR A 83 16.78 -3.75 -3.37
CA THR A 83 16.73 -5.16 -3.80
C THR A 83 15.35 -5.59 -4.25
N SER A 84 14.29 -5.12 -3.60
CA SER A 84 12.90 -5.43 -3.99
C SER A 84 12.50 -4.78 -5.30
N GLY A 85 13.40 -3.99 -5.93
CA GLY A 85 13.24 -3.49 -7.27
C GLY A 85 11.83 -2.96 -7.45
N HIS A 86 11.40 -2.06 -6.55
CA HIS A 86 10.10 -1.45 -6.70
C HIS A 86 10.13 -0.79 -8.08
N LYS A 87 9.40 -1.38 -9.03
CA LYS A 87 8.94 -0.67 -10.20
C LYS A 87 8.16 0.48 -9.57
N ILE A 88 8.81 1.63 -9.44
CA ILE A 88 8.13 2.88 -9.15
C ILE A 88 7.23 2.99 -10.36
N GLU A 89 6.03 2.42 -10.24
CA GLU A 89 4.97 2.63 -11.20
C GLU A 89 4.82 4.14 -11.18
N THR A 90 5.30 4.77 -12.25
CA THR A 90 5.14 6.19 -12.46
C THR A 90 3.63 6.47 -12.32
N GLU A 91 3.26 7.65 -11.83
CA GLU A 91 1.85 8.05 -11.69
C GLU A 91 1.01 7.69 -12.93
N GLU A 92 1.64 7.81 -14.11
CA GLU A 92 1.10 7.44 -15.41
C GLU A 92 0.77 5.93 -15.57
N GLU A 93 1.57 5.01 -15.01
CA GLU A 93 1.30 3.56 -15.02
C GLU A 93 0.12 3.20 -14.09
N ILE A 94 0.00 3.89 -12.95
CA ILE A 94 -1.09 3.70 -11.99
C ILE A 94 -2.42 4.17 -12.61
N GLU A 95 -2.42 5.31 -13.29
CA GLU A 95 -3.60 5.85 -13.96
C GLU A 95 -4.11 4.92 -15.08
N LEU A 96 -3.19 4.33 -15.85
CA LEU A 96 -3.52 3.32 -16.87
C LEU A 96 -4.15 2.04 -16.30
N SER A 97 -3.76 1.64 -15.09
CA SER A 97 -4.34 0.48 -14.40
C SER A 97 -5.76 0.75 -13.87
N SER A 98 -6.05 2.01 -13.53
CA SER A 98 -7.30 2.44 -12.91
C SER A 98 -8.48 2.47 -13.89
N ASN A 99 -8.23 2.75 -15.17
CA ASN A 99 -9.27 2.87 -16.18
C ASN A 99 -8.85 2.22 -17.51
N PRO A 100 -9.51 1.11 -17.91
CA PRO A 100 -9.14 0.34 -19.10
C PRO A 100 -9.33 1.10 -20.42
N LEU A 101 -10.11 2.18 -20.44
CA LEU A 101 -10.26 3.02 -21.62
C LEU A 101 -9.01 3.86 -21.89
N ILE A 102 -8.25 4.26 -20.86
CA ILE A 102 -7.06 5.12 -21.00
C ILE A 102 -6.00 4.44 -21.87
N ARG A 103 -5.88 3.11 -21.77
CA ARG A 103 -5.01 2.30 -22.63
C ARG A 103 -5.27 2.48 -24.13
N HIS A 104 -6.52 2.74 -24.52
CA HIS A 104 -6.91 2.88 -25.92
C HIS A 104 -6.74 4.29 -26.46
N ILE A 105 -6.92 5.30 -25.61
CA ILE A 105 -6.79 6.71 -26.00
C ILE A 105 -5.34 7.20 -25.95
N VAL A 106 -4.49 6.57 -25.13
CA VAL A 106 -3.08 6.94 -24.99
C VAL A 106 -2.16 5.71 -25.18
N PRO A 107 -2.09 5.15 -26.39
CA PRO A 107 -1.35 3.91 -26.65
C PRO A 107 0.18 4.05 -26.47
N HIS A 108 0.73 5.26 -26.47
CA HIS A 108 2.16 5.50 -26.26
C HIS A 108 2.61 5.32 -24.81
N LEU A 109 1.68 5.33 -23.84
CA LEU A 109 1.98 5.03 -22.44
C LEU A 109 1.83 3.52 -22.13
N GLN A 110 1.31 2.74 -23.08
CA GLN A 110 1.19 1.29 -22.89
C GLN A 110 2.58 0.64 -22.94
N ALA A 111 2.93 -0.12 -21.90
CA ALA A 111 4.11 -0.97 -21.94
C ALA A 111 4.03 -1.95 -23.12
N LEU A 112 5.08 -1.99 -23.94
CA LEU A 112 5.19 -2.89 -25.09
C LEU A 112 5.38 -4.33 -24.61
N THR A 113 4.59 -5.25 -25.18
CA THR A 113 4.80 -6.68 -24.95
C THR A 113 6.07 -7.16 -25.67
N ALA A 114 6.69 -8.23 -25.17
CA ALA A 114 7.87 -8.81 -25.82
C ALA A 114 7.62 -9.20 -27.28
N SER A 115 6.41 -9.66 -27.61
CA SER A 115 6.01 -9.94 -28.99
C SER A 115 5.92 -8.68 -29.85
N GLU A 116 5.33 -7.58 -29.35
CA GLU A 116 5.23 -6.32 -30.08
C GLU A 116 6.61 -5.68 -30.31
N LEU A 117 7.50 -5.76 -29.31
CA LEU A 117 8.88 -5.26 -29.39
C LEU A 117 9.64 -5.94 -30.54
N VAL A 118 9.52 -7.27 -30.69
CA VAL A 118 10.12 -8.01 -31.81
C VAL A 118 9.62 -7.52 -33.16
N HIS A 119 8.32 -7.19 -33.28
CA HIS A 119 7.76 -6.66 -34.53
C HIS A 119 8.28 -5.25 -34.83
N LEU A 120 8.42 -4.38 -33.82
CA LEU A 120 9.02 -3.05 -33.97
C LEU A 120 10.48 -3.14 -34.40
N LEU A 121 11.28 -3.98 -33.74
CA LEU A 121 12.68 -4.23 -34.14
C LEU A 121 12.80 -4.71 -35.58
N LYS A 122 11.90 -5.59 -36.01
CA LYS A 122 11.86 -6.07 -37.39
C LYS A 122 11.52 -4.94 -38.37
N ALA A 123 10.59 -4.05 -38.01
CA ALA A 123 10.24 -2.90 -38.83
C ALA A 123 11.41 -1.92 -38.96
N ASP A 124 12.12 -1.61 -37.87
CA ASP A 124 13.31 -0.74 -37.89
C ASP A 124 14.40 -1.29 -38.82
N VAL A 125 14.68 -2.60 -38.74
CA VAL A 125 15.66 -3.25 -39.63
C VAL A 125 15.21 -3.17 -41.09
N LEU A 126 13.92 -3.40 -41.38
CA LEU A 126 13.38 -3.29 -42.73
C LEU A 126 13.46 -1.84 -43.26
N GLN A 127 13.20 -0.85 -42.41
CA GLN A 127 13.31 0.56 -42.78
C GLN A 127 14.74 0.92 -43.19
N VAL A 128 15.74 0.49 -42.40
CA VAL A 128 17.15 0.70 -42.75
C VAL A 128 17.51 0.07 -44.09
N ILE A 129 17.00 -1.13 -44.37
CA ILE A 129 17.22 -1.81 -45.65
C ILE A 129 16.57 -1.02 -46.79
N SER A 130 15.30 -0.61 -46.66
CA SER A 130 14.60 0.14 -47.70
C SER A 130 15.27 1.49 -47.99
N GLU A 131 15.69 2.23 -46.97
CA GLU A 131 16.38 3.51 -47.14
C GLU A 131 17.74 3.31 -47.85
N THR A 132 18.44 2.22 -47.57
CA THR A 132 19.71 1.88 -48.22
C THR A 132 19.51 1.49 -49.69
N GLU A 133 18.44 0.76 -50.00
CA GLU A 133 18.08 0.39 -51.37
C GLU A 133 17.65 1.60 -52.20
N GLU A 134 16.83 2.48 -51.65
CA GLU A 134 16.43 3.74 -52.30
C GLU A 134 17.65 4.62 -52.60
N GLN A 135 18.54 4.82 -51.63
CA GLN A 135 19.79 5.58 -51.84
C GLN A 135 20.70 4.96 -52.90
N LYS A 136 20.70 3.63 -53.03
CA LYS A 136 21.47 2.92 -54.06
C LYS A 136 20.85 3.10 -55.44
N ILE A 137 19.52 3.06 -55.54
CA ILE A 137 18.78 3.30 -56.78
C ILE A 137 18.99 4.75 -57.25
N ASP A 138 18.89 5.72 -56.35
CA ASP A 138 19.10 7.14 -56.67
C ASP A 138 20.52 7.43 -57.16
N LYS A 139 21.54 6.80 -56.57
CA LYS A 139 22.92 6.91 -57.05
C LYS A 139 23.09 6.36 -58.46
N LEU A 140 22.52 5.19 -58.76
CA LEU A 140 22.59 4.58 -60.09
C LEU A 140 21.83 5.38 -61.16
N LEU A 141 20.69 5.98 -60.81
CA LEU A 141 19.96 6.88 -61.70
C LEU A 141 20.73 8.18 -61.99
N ASN A 142 21.44 8.72 -61.00
CA ASN A 142 22.26 9.91 -61.20
C ASN A 142 23.54 9.63 -62.01
N GLU A 143 24.14 8.44 -61.87
CA GLU A 143 25.31 8.02 -62.67
C GLU A 143 24.96 7.72 -64.13
N THR A 144 23.74 7.23 -64.41
CA THR A 144 23.28 6.94 -65.78
C THR A 144 22.84 8.20 -66.54
N ASN A 145 22.40 9.26 -65.85
CA ASN A 145 22.03 10.54 -66.46
C ASN A 145 23.21 11.52 -66.64
N SER A 146 24.43 11.14 -66.22
CA SER A 146 25.63 11.96 -66.30
C SER A 146 26.66 11.47 -67.34
N ASN A 147 26.29 10.49 -68.17
CA ASN A 147 27.00 10.07 -69.39
C ASN A 147 26.14 10.35 -70.64
#